data_AF-A0A7V0MJB3-F1
#
_entry.id   AF-A0A7V0MJB3-F1
#
_cell.length_a   1.000
_cell.length_b   1.000
_cell.length_c   1.000
_cell.angle_alpha   90.00
_cell.angle_beta   90.00
_cell.angle_gamma   90.00
#
_symmetry.space_group_name_H-M   'P 1'
#
loop_
_entity.id
_entity.type
_entity.pdbx_description
1 polymer ?
#
loop_
_entity_poly.entity_id
_entity_poly.type
_entity_poly.pdbx_seq_one_letter_code
_entity_poly.pdbx_strand_id
1 'polypeptide(L)'
;MCRIFSRIVSCLFYFCLIFLSLVAQAHADTTVGGELTTDTTWGLDGSPYNVTSSVSVATGVQLTIESGVEVRFNAGTSLNISGTLSAAGTGSSQIIFTSSSSTPAAGNWVGIQFNDTASGTLSWCTVKYANTGIYIYQSSPTLSHCTIEQNNKGIRIFRTGSPQFSYCTIRNNIRGIEAENRYGDKPHPRVNNCSLYSNSEYNYYLIRTGNDWNTTILDARNNWWGTVDPDTIATTIYDYRDQSNLPPVDFSLFL
;
A
#
# COMPACT_ATOMS: atom_id res chain seq x y z
N MET A 1 70.06 36.61 26.44
CA MET A 1 68.72 36.48 27.05
C MET A 1 67.67 36.98 26.05
N CYS A 2 66.59 36.21 25.90
CA CYS A 2 65.29 36.49 25.25
C CYS A 2 65.24 37.05 23.81
N ARG A 3 64.78 36.30 22.78
CA ARG A 3 63.40 35.83 22.46
C ARG A 3 62.48 37.01 22.04
N ILE A 4 61.72 37.04 20.92
CA ILE A 4 61.18 36.03 20.00
C ILE A 4 60.74 36.71 18.67
N PHE A 5 60.75 35.90 17.62
CA PHE A 5 60.30 36.00 16.23
C PHE A 5 58.80 36.32 15.94
N SER A 6 58.58 36.88 14.73
CA SER A 6 57.53 36.52 13.74
C SER A 6 56.09 37.03 13.92
N ARG A 7 55.55 37.67 12.86
CA ARG A 7 54.52 37.11 11.94
C ARG A 7 53.85 38.20 11.08
N ILE A 8 54.47 38.47 9.94
CA ILE A 8 53.73 38.75 8.68
C ILE A 8 53.13 37.40 8.26
N VAL A 9 51.97 37.41 7.57
CA VAL A 9 51.14 36.26 7.13
C VAL A 9 49.96 35.97 8.07
N SER A 10 48.82 36.62 7.84
CA SER A 10 47.52 36.09 8.26
C SER A 10 46.35 36.71 7.47
N CYS A 11 46.40 36.68 6.14
CA CYS A 11 45.27 37.10 5.29
C CYS A 11 44.92 36.10 4.16
N LEU A 12 45.39 34.85 4.22
CA LEU A 12 45.24 33.89 3.11
C LEU A 12 44.82 32.46 3.53
N PHE A 13 44.21 32.27 4.69
CA PHE A 13 43.86 30.93 5.20
C PHE A 13 42.47 30.82 5.85
N TYR A 14 41.44 31.43 5.26
CA TYR A 14 40.04 31.10 5.58
C TYR A 14 39.22 30.92 4.29
N PHE A 15 39.71 30.04 3.42
CA PHE A 15 38.86 29.34 2.46
C PHE A 15 39.02 27.84 2.69
N CYS A 16 38.87 27.43 3.95
CA CYS A 16 38.79 26.02 4.31
C CYS A 16 37.38 25.54 3.94
N LEU A 17 37.27 25.06 2.70
CA LEU A 17 36.35 24.06 2.19
C LEU A 17 35.37 23.50 3.23
N ILE A 18 34.21 24.14 3.38
CA ILE A 18 32.99 23.42 3.71
C ILE A 18 32.34 23.09 2.37
N PHE A 19 32.95 22.14 1.65
CA PHE A 19 32.18 21.34 0.71
C PHE A 19 31.33 20.43 1.59
N LEU A 20 30.14 20.89 1.95
CA LEU A 20 29.09 20.01 2.42
C LEU A 20 28.73 19.16 1.20
N SER A 21 29.48 18.07 0.99
CA SER A 21 29.11 17.07 0.00
C SER A 21 27.76 16.52 0.45
N LEU A 22 26.69 16.97 -0.20
CA LEU A 22 25.54 16.11 -0.40
C LEU A 22 26.09 14.90 -1.15
N VAL A 23 26.49 13.88 -0.40
CA VAL A 23 26.63 12.56 -0.98
C VAL A 23 25.21 12.18 -1.35
N ALA A 24 24.85 12.39 -2.62
CA ALA A 24 23.69 11.74 -3.18
C ALA A 24 23.98 10.24 -3.02
N GLN A 25 23.24 9.57 -2.14
CA GLN A 25 23.36 8.13 -1.97
C GLN A 25 23.06 7.51 -3.34
N ALA A 26 24.09 6.91 -3.95
CA ALA A 26 23.96 6.24 -5.23
C ALA A 26 23.17 4.96 -4.98
N HIS A 27 21.87 5.08 -5.18
CA HIS A 27 20.90 4.00 -5.16
C HIS A 27 21.22 3.01 -6.28
N ALA A 28 21.42 1.73 -5.95
CA ALA A 28 21.56 0.70 -6.98
C ALA A 28 20.18 0.41 -7.57
N ASP A 29 20.02 0.62 -8.88
CA ASP A 29 18.86 0.14 -9.62
C ASP A 29 18.93 -1.40 -9.66
N THR A 30 18.17 -2.07 -8.79
CA THR A 30 18.18 -3.53 -8.70
C THR A 30 17.04 -4.11 -9.51
N THR A 31 17.37 -4.80 -10.60
CA THR A 31 16.37 -5.55 -11.36
C THR A 31 15.96 -6.83 -10.62
N VAL A 32 14.65 -7.03 -10.44
CA VAL A 32 14.07 -8.22 -9.80
C VAL A 32 12.95 -8.84 -10.63
N GLY A 33 12.70 -10.12 -10.38
CA GLY A 33 11.65 -10.91 -11.04
C GLY A 33 11.78 -12.40 -10.72
N GLY A 34 10.75 -13.18 -11.06
CA GLY A 34 10.73 -14.63 -10.85
C GLY A 34 10.26 -15.03 -9.45
N GLU A 35 10.51 -16.28 -9.09
CA GLU A 35 10.09 -16.84 -7.79
C GLU A 35 11.19 -16.71 -6.74
N LEU A 36 10.84 -16.19 -5.57
CA LEU A 36 11.65 -16.21 -4.36
C LEU A 36 11.39 -17.52 -3.62
N THR A 37 12.40 -18.39 -3.59
CA THR A 37 12.35 -19.70 -2.94
C THR A 37 13.07 -19.72 -1.59
N THR A 38 13.71 -18.61 -1.22
CA THR A 38 14.37 -18.40 0.07
C THR A 38 14.04 -17.01 0.59
N ASP A 39 14.09 -16.85 1.91
CA ASP A 39 13.86 -15.55 2.54
C ASP A 39 14.77 -14.50 1.93
N THR A 40 14.17 -13.36 1.58
CA THR A 40 14.83 -12.29 0.82
C THR A 40 14.53 -10.96 1.47
N THR A 41 15.54 -10.10 1.57
CA THR A 41 15.37 -8.73 2.05
C THR A 41 15.65 -7.75 0.93
N TRP A 42 14.73 -6.83 0.70
CA TRP A 42 14.89 -5.65 -0.12
C TRP A 42 15.19 -4.46 0.78
N GLY A 43 16.42 -3.98 0.75
CA GLY A 43 16.93 -2.87 1.57
C GLY A 43 17.27 -1.63 0.75
N LEU A 44 17.52 -0.52 1.43
CA LEU A 44 17.76 0.79 0.77
C LEU A 44 18.93 0.80 -0.21
N ASP A 45 19.97 -0.01 0.04
CA ASP A 45 21.15 -0.11 -0.83
C ASP A 45 20.83 -0.66 -2.22
N GLY A 46 19.77 -1.46 -2.34
CA GLY A 46 19.26 -1.99 -3.62
C GLY A 46 18.04 -1.25 -4.16
N SER A 47 17.55 -0.21 -3.47
CA SER A 47 16.44 0.60 -3.94
C SER A 47 16.93 1.58 -5.02
N PRO A 48 16.16 1.86 -6.09
CA PRO A 48 14.87 1.26 -6.38
C PRO A 48 14.98 -0.18 -6.90
N TYR A 49 14.03 -1.01 -6.48
CA TYR A 49 13.86 -2.36 -7.03
C TYR A 49 12.94 -2.30 -8.25
N ASN A 50 13.47 -2.61 -9.44
CA ASN A 50 12.73 -2.60 -10.69
C ASN A 50 12.21 -4.00 -11.04
N VAL A 51 10.91 -4.21 -10.89
CA VAL A 51 10.19 -5.45 -11.16
C VAL A 51 9.93 -5.55 -12.66
N THR A 52 10.86 -6.20 -13.37
CA THR A 52 10.82 -6.35 -14.84
C THR A 52 10.03 -7.56 -15.31
N SER A 53 9.84 -8.53 -14.42
CA SER A 53 8.89 -9.65 -14.52
C SER A 53 8.26 -9.86 -13.14
N SER A 54 7.05 -10.42 -13.06
CA SER A 54 6.36 -10.59 -11.78
C SER A 54 7.23 -11.34 -10.76
N VAL A 55 7.22 -10.86 -9.52
CA VAL A 55 7.87 -11.51 -8.38
C VAL A 55 6.84 -12.37 -7.67
N SER A 56 7.18 -13.63 -7.38
CA SER A 56 6.32 -14.52 -6.58
C SER A 56 7.05 -14.97 -5.32
N VAL A 57 6.46 -14.77 -4.15
CA VAL A 57 7.00 -15.24 -2.87
C VAL A 57 6.40 -16.61 -2.57
N ALA A 58 7.21 -17.67 -2.64
CA ALA A 58 6.73 -19.03 -2.46
C ALA A 58 6.19 -19.30 -1.06
N THR A 59 5.36 -20.34 -0.91
CA THR A 59 4.85 -20.76 0.40
C THR A 59 5.99 -21.09 1.36
N GLY A 60 5.91 -20.59 2.59
CA GLY A 60 6.96 -20.77 3.60
C GLY A 60 8.14 -19.80 3.48
N VAL A 61 8.16 -18.95 2.44
CA VAL A 61 9.19 -17.92 2.23
C VAL A 61 8.68 -16.55 2.66
N GLN A 62 9.58 -15.71 3.19
CA GLN A 62 9.32 -14.32 3.51
C GLN A 62 10.08 -13.36 2.58
N LEU A 63 9.36 -12.39 2.04
CA LEU A 63 9.96 -11.17 1.50
C LEU A 63 9.84 -10.06 2.55
N THR A 64 10.98 -9.53 2.97
CA THR A 64 11.07 -8.36 3.84
C THR A 64 11.44 -7.15 3.01
N ILE A 65 10.68 -6.06 3.11
CA ILE A 65 10.96 -4.79 2.44
C ILE A 65 11.17 -3.74 3.53
N GLU A 66 12.35 -3.16 3.55
CA GLU A 66 12.76 -2.19 4.58
C GLU A 66 12.19 -0.80 4.32
N SER A 67 12.11 0.00 5.39
CA SER A 67 11.62 1.38 5.35
C SER A 67 12.37 2.23 4.32
N GLY A 68 11.62 2.99 3.51
CA GLY A 68 12.16 3.90 2.49
C GLY A 68 12.44 3.28 1.13
N VAL A 69 12.25 1.96 0.99
CA VAL A 69 12.45 1.28 -0.30
C VAL A 69 11.37 1.70 -1.30
N GLU A 70 11.80 1.98 -2.53
CA GLU A 70 10.93 2.16 -3.68
C GLU A 70 10.97 0.90 -4.56
N VAL A 71 9.78 0.38 -4.90
CA VAL A 71 9.58 -0.76 -5.79
C VAL A 71 8.80 -0.28 -7.01
N ARG A 72 9.41 -0.41 -8.19
CA ARG A 72 8.87 0.06 -9.47
C ARG A 72 8.49 -1.10 -10.36
N PHE A 73 7.24 -1.14 -10.80
CA PHE A 73 6.69 -2.23 -11.60
C PHE A 73 6.58 -1.85 -13.08
N ASN A 74 7.19 -2.67 -13.94
CA ASN A 74 6.95 -2.62 -15.37
C ASN A 74 5.49 -2.93 -15.72
N ALA A 75 5.10 -2.55 -16.94
CA ALA A 75 3.73 -2.73 -17.39
C ALA A 75 3.28 -4.19 -17.26
N GLY A 76 2.14 -4.42 -16.61
CA GLY A 76 1.55 -5.75 -16.44
C GLY A 76 2.24 -6.68 -15.44
N THR A 77 3.28 -6.24 -14.70
CA THR A 77 3.91 -7.07 -13.65
C THR A 77 3.16 -6.96 -12.31
N SER A 78 3.44 -7.92 -11.41
CA SER A 78 2.80 -8.04 -10.10
C SER A 78 3.80 -8.47 -9.02
N LEU A 79 3.41 -8.27 -7.77
CA LEU A 79 4.01 -8.93 -6.61
C LEU A 79 3.01 -9.94 -6.07
N ASN A 80 3.25 -11.24 -6.26
CA ASN A 80 2.37 -12.32 -5.83
C ASN A 80 2.91 -12.94 -4.54
N ILE A 81 2.11 -13.00 -3.49
CA ILE A 81 2.48 -13.53 -2.19
C ILE A 81 1.72 -14.83 -1.97
N SER A 82 2.42 -15.96 -1.97
CA SER A 82 1.94 -17.25 -1.47
C SER A 82 2.55 -17.61 -0.10
N GLY A 83 3.67 -16.97 0.25
CA GLY A 83 4.29 -17.00 1.57
C GLY A 83 3.91 -15.80 2.43
N THR A 84 4.93 -15.02 2.84
CA THR A 84 4.77 -13.87 3.74
C THR A 84 5.37 -12.61 3.14
N LEU A 85 4.63 -11.49 3.21
CA LEU A 85 5.17 -10.16 2.95
C LEU A 85 5.29 -9.36 4.26
N SER A 86 6.49 -8.94 4.60
CA SER A 86 6.77 -7.99 5.68
C SER A 86 7.26 -6.68 5.09
N ALA A 87 6.40 -5.66 5.02
CA ALA A 87 6.77 -4.34 4.52
C ALA A 87 6.55 -3.30 5.63
N ALA A 88 7.62 -2.98 6.35
CA ALA A 88 7.56 -2.16 7.55
C ALA A 88 8.20 -0.79 7.32
N GLY A 89 7.44 0.13 6.73
CA GLY A 89 7.83 1.53 6.59
C GLY A 89 7.70 2.31 7.91
N THR A 90 8.03 3.60 7.84
CA THR A 90 7.87 4.54 8.95
C THR A 90 7.22 5.84 8.48
N GLY A 91 6.71 6.65 9.41
CA GLY A 91 6.10 7.94 9.08
C GLY A 91 7.03 8.92 8.35
N SER A 92 8.34 8.82 8.60
CA SER A 92 9.37 9.63 7.93
C SER A 92 9.94 8.97 6.67
N SER A 93 9.73 7.67 6.48
CA SER A 93 10.35 6.90 5.40
C SER A 93 9.42 5.76 4.96
N GLN A 94 8.47 6.12 4.11
CA GLN A 94 7.47 5.18 3.60
C GLN A 94 8.07 4.23 2.56
N ILE A 95 7.50 3.04 2.45
CA ILE A 95 7.79 2.11 1.33
C ILE A 95 6.86 2.49 0.18
N ILE A 96 7.37 2.61 -1.05
CA ILE A 96 6.58 3.04 -2.21
C ILE A 96 6.50 1.90 -3.23
N PHE A 97 5.30 1.43 -3.55
CA PHE A 97 5.01 0.52 -4.66
C PHE A 97 4.34 1.32 -5.79
N THR A 98 4.99 1.42 -6.95
CA THR A 98 4.57 2.32 -8.03
C THR A 98 4.89 1.76 -9.42
N SER A 99 4.37 2.36 -10.49
CA SER A 99 4.79 2.03 -11.86
C SER A 99 6.20 2.55 -12.17
N SER A 100 6.94 1.84 -13.03
CA SER A 100 8.18 2.30 -13.65
C SER A 100 7.98 3.23 -14.86
N SER A 101 6.73 3.49 -15.26
CA SER A 101 6.38 4.40 -16.36
C SER A 101 6.89 5.82 -16.10
N SER A 102 7.34 6.51 -17.15
CA SER A 102 7.69 7.94 -17.07
C SER A 102 6.47 8.85 -16.90
N THR A 103 5.28 8.36 -17.25
CA THR A 103 3.99 9.01 -17.01
C THR A 103 3.04 8.00 -16.35
N PRO A 104 3.17 7.75 -15.03
CA PRO A 104 2.40 6.74 -14.33
C PRO A 104 0.89 7.00 -14.40
N ALA A 105 0.11 5.95 -14.65
CA ALA A 105 -1.34 5.98 -14.63
C ALA A 105 -1.90 4.71 -14.00
N ALA A 106 -3.12 4.80 -13.46
CA ALA A 106 -3.85 3.64 -12.94
C ALA A 106 -3.89 2.51 -13.98
N GLY A 107 -3.70 1.28 -13.54
CA GLY A 107 -3.66 0.11 -14.43
C GLY A 107 -2.33 -0.16 -15.12
N ASN A 108 -1.27 0.60 -14.86
CA ASN A 108 0.04 0.34 -15.46
C ASN A 108 0.61 -1.02 -15.03
N TRP A 109 0.45 -1.39 -13.76
CA TRP A 109 0.87 -2.69 -13.23
C TRP A 109 -0.30 -3.40 -12.57
N VAL A 110 -0.19 -4.69 -12.30
CA VAL A 110 -1.33 -5.49 -11.84
C VAL A 110 -1.71 -5.15 -10.40
N GLY A 111 -0.74 -5.18 -9.49
CA GLY A 111 -0.98 -5.02 -8.05
C GLY A 111 -0.09 -5.89 -7.16
N ILE A 112 -0.31 -5.76 -5.85
CA ILE A 112 0.17 -6.70 -4.83
C ILE A 112 -0.94 -7.71 -4.57
N GLN A 113 -0.70 -8.98 -4.86
CA GLN A 113 -1.67 -10.05 -4.70
C GLN A 113 -1.28 -10.96 -3.55
N PHE A 114 -2.14 -11.04 -2.53
CA PHE A 114 -2.08 -12.08 -1.51
C PHE A 114 -2.94 -13.27 -1.95
N ASN A 115 -2.30 -14.42 -2.18
CA ASN A 115 -2.97 -15.66 -2.55
C ASN A 115 -3.59 -16.35 -1.32
N ASP A 116 -4.23 -17.50 -1.55
CA ASP A 116 -4.81 -18.31 -0.48
C ASP A 116 -3.76 -18.67 0.56
N THR A 117 -4.13 -18.61 1.84
CA THR A 117 -3.26 -18.84 3.01
C THR A 117 -2.04 -17.92 3.16
N ALA A 118 -1.84 -16.96 2.25
CA ALA A 118 -0.76 -15.99 2.35
C ALA A 118 -0.92 -15.10 3.60
N SER A 119 0.21 -14.64 4.13
CA SER A 119 0.22 -13.69 5.24
C SER A 119 0.95 -12.41 4.87
N GLY A 120 0.62 -11.31 5.55
CA GLY A 120 1.35 -10.08 5.33
C GLY A 120 1.04 -8.99 6.33
N THR A 121 2.06 -8.18 6.60
CA THR A 121 1.94 -6.95 7.37
C THR A 121 2.53 -5.82 6.54
N LEU A 122 1.72 -4.79 6.28
CA LEU A 122 2.18 -3.56 5.65
C LEU A 122 1.97 -2.41 6.65
N SER A 123 3.01 -1.65 6.91
CA SER A 123 2.92 -0.40 7.65
C SER A 123 3.60 0.73 6.89
N TRP A 124 2.96 1.90 6.85
CA TRP A 124 3.52 3.09 6.19
C TRP A 124 3.96 2.83 4.74
N CYS A 125 3.13 2.10 4.00
CA CYS A 125 3.33 1.84 2.58
C CYS A 125 2.44 2.74 1.73
N THR A 126 2.95 3.21 0.59
CA THR A 126 2.16 3.85 -0.46
C THR A 126 2.05 2.93 -1.66
N VAL A 127 0.83 2.60 -2.10
CA VAL A 127 0.56 1.75 -3.28
C VAL A 127 -0.22 2.56 -4.32
N LYS A 128 0.38 2.76 -5.50
CA LYS A 128 -0.19 3.63 -6.54
C LYS A 128 0.00 3.15 -7.97
N TYR A 129 -0.90 3.58 -8.86
CA TYR A 129 -0.90 3.32 -10.30
C TYR A 129 -1.12 1.85 -10.73
N ALA A 130 -1.60 1.01 -9.82
CA ALA A 130 -1.95 -0.37 -10.11
C ALA A 130 -3.34 -0.46 -10.75
N ASN A 131 -3.63 -1.60 -11.39
CA ASN A 131 -5.00 -1.97 -11.72
C ASN A 131 -5.78 -2.26 -10.43
N THR A 132 -5.24 -3.12 -9.57
CA THR A 132 -5.73 -3.32 -8.21
C THR A 132 -4.57 -3.12 -7.25
N GLY A 133 -4.57 -2.07 -6.43
CA GLY A 133 -3.46 -1.77 -5.53
C GLY A 133 -3.09 -2.99 -4.68
N ILE A 134 -4.08 -3.51 -3.96
CA ILE A 134 -3.94 -4.71 -3.14
C ILE A 134 -5.10 -5.66 -3.42
N TYR A 135 -4.78 -6.86 -3.91
CA TYR A 135 -5.74 -7.93 -4.14
C TYR A 135 -5.57 -9.03 -3.09
N ILE A 136 -6.65 -9.37 -2.39
CA ILE A 136 -6.65 -10.32 -1.28
C ILE A 136 -7.59 -11.47 -1.65
N TYR A 137 -6.99 -12.64 -1.88
CA TYR A 137 -7.69 -13.88 -2.20
C TYR A 137 -7.63 -14.83 -1.00
N GLN A 138 -8.75 -15.03 -0.28
CA GLN A 138 -8.84 -15.97 0.86
C GLN A 138 -7.81 -15.80 1.99
N SER A 139 -7.11 -14.67 2.03
CA SER A 139 -6.09 -14.34 3.03
C SER A 139 -6.53 -13.14 3.88
N SER A 140 -5.76 -12.86 4.94
CA SER A 140 -6.09 -11.79 5.90
C SER A 140 -4.85 -10.99 6.31
N PRO A 141 -4.19 -10.27 5.37
CA PRO A 141 -3.10 -9.37 5.73
C PRO A 141 -3.58 -8.22 6.62
N THR A 142 -2.65 -7.64 7.38
CA THR A 142 -2.89 -6.46 8.21
C THR A 142 -2.19 -5.25 7.59
N LEU A 143 -2.92 -4.14 7.47
CA LEU A 143 -2.40 -2.89 6.94
C LEU A 143 -2.60 -1.78 7.96
N SER A 144 -1.55 -0.99 8.18
CA SER A 144 -1.62 0.18 9.06
C SER A 144 -0.90 1.39 8.48
N HIS A 145 -1.47 2.59 8.60
CA HIS A 145 -0.83 3.83 8.13
C HIS A 145 -0.44 3.81 6.63
N CYS A 146 -1.10 2.98 5.83
CA CYS A 146 -0.83 2.87 4.40
C CYS A 146 -1.65 3.88 3.59
N THR A 147 -1.12 4.35 2.47
CA THR A 147 -1.84 5.15 1.48
C THR A 147 -2.07 4.32 0.22
N ILE A 148 -3.33 4.12 -0.16
CA ILE A 148 -3.71 3.39 -1.37
C ILE A 148 -4.41 4.35 -2.32
N GLU A 149 -3.73 4.76 -3.39
CA GLU A 149 -4.23 5.85 -4.24
C GLU A 149 -3.91 5.71 -5.72
N GLN A 150 -4.73 6.35 -6.57
CA GLN A 150 -4.49 6.42 -8.01
C GLN A 150 -4.42 5.02 -8.68
N ASN A 151 -5.20 4.07 -8.16
CA ASN A 151 -5.40 2.74 -8.74
C ASN A 151 -6.80 2.66 -9.38
N ASN A 152 -7.06 1.69 -10.27
CA ASN A 152 -8.45 1.46 -10.68
C ASN A 152 -9.26 0.97 -9.46
N LYS A 153 -8.75 -0.04 -8.76
CA LYS A 153 -9.28 -0.50 -7.48
C LYS A 153 -8.20 -0.31 -6.43
N GLY A 154 -8.51 0.36 -5.32
CA GLY A 154 -7.56 0.50 -4.22
C GLY A 154 -7.27 -0.88 -3.62
N ILE A 155 -8.31 -1.48 -3.02
CA ILE A 155 -8.25 -2.80 -2.41
C ILE A 155 -9.38 -3.65 -2.96
N ARG A 156 -9.08 -4.89 -3.39
CA ARG A 156 -10.09 -5.89 -3.75
C ARG A 156 -9.96 -7.10 -2.84
N ILE A 157 -11.05 -7.51 -2.22
CA ILE A 157 -11.13 -8.63 -1.28
C ILE A 157 -12.09 -9.64 -1.87
N PHE A 158 -11.63 -10.88 -1.98
CA PHE A 158 -12.39 -11.93 -2.62
C PHE A 158 -12.45 -13.17 -1.74
N ARG A 159 -13.55 -13.92 -1.90
CA ARG A 159 -13.81 -15.17 -1.16
C ARG A 159 -13.85 -14.90 0.36
N THR A 160 -13.21 -15.73 1.19
CA THR A 160 -13.29 -15.68 2.66
C THR A 160 -12.28 -14.72 3.31
N GLY A 161 -11.72 -13.76 2.57
CA GLY A 161 -10.72 -12.84 3.12
C GLY A 161 -11.26 -11.96 4.25
N SER A 162 -10.50 -11.82 5.34
CA SER A 162 -10.85 -11.04 6.52
C SER A 162 -9.71 -10.09 6.98
N PRO A 163 -9.16 -9.26 6.07
CA PRO A 163 -8.06 -8.35 6.39
C PRO A 163 -8.48 -7.27 7.39
N GLN A 164 -7.47 -6.69 8.05
CA GLN A 164 -7.65 -5.58 8.98
C GLN A 164 -6.91 -4.34 8.48
N PHE A 165 -7.61 -3.20 8.49
CA PHE A 165 -7.08 -1.91 8.08
C PHE A 165 -7.23 -0.90 9.21
N SER A 166 -6.15 -0.19 9.54
CA SER A 166 -6.14 0.85 10.56
C SER A 166 -5.30 2.05 10.15
N TYR A 167 -5.78 3.28 10.37
CA TYR A 167 -5.03 4.50 10.04
C TYR A 167 -4.62 4.62 8.56
N CYS A 168 -5.26 3.86 7.68
CA CYS A 168 -4.99 3.88 6.24
C CYS A 168 -5.74 5.03 5.57
N THR A 169 -5.18 5.56 4.48
CA THR A 169 -5.84 6.51 3.59
C THR A 169 -6.08 5.84 2.23
N ILE A 170 -7.34 5.70 1.81
CA ILE A 170 -7.75 5.04 0.57
C ILE A 170 -8.51 6.06 -0.27
N ARG A 171 -7.85 6.62 -1.28
CA ARG A 171 -8.36 7.80 -2.00
C ARG A 171 -7.98 7.84 -3.46
N ASN A 172 -8.69 8.62 -4.27
CA ASN A 172 -8.35 8.84 -5.68
C ASN A 172 -8.21 7.54 -6.49
N ASN A 173 -8.93 6.49 -6.09
CA ASN A 173 -9.10 5.28 -6.91
C ASN A 173 -10.45 5.35 -7.64
N ILE A 174 -10.74 4.45 -8.58
CA ILE A 174 -12.13 4.35 -9.09
C ILE A 174 -13.03 3.79 -7.97
N ARG A 175 -12.64 2.64 -7.41
CA ARG A 175 -13.24 2.09 -6.18
C ARG A 175 -12.19 2.02 -5.08
N GLY A 176 -12.54 2.49 -3.88
CA GLY A 176 -11.66 2.45 -2.71
C GLY A 176 -11.44 1.02 -2.24
N ILE A 177 -12.46 0.45 -1.59
CA ILE A 177 -12.51 -0.96 -1.20
C ILE A 177 -13.61 -1.66 -1.99
N GLU A 178 -13.28 -2.79 -2.61
CA GLU A 178 -14.23 -3.68 -3.27
C GLU A 178 -14.19 -5.05 -2.59
N ALA A 179 -15.31 -5.50 -2.02
CA ALA A 179 -15.39 -6.84 -1.45
C ALA A 179 -16.45 -7.68 -2.18
N GLU A 180 -16.05 -8.86 -2.65
CA GLU A 180 -16.88 -9.71 -3.48
C GLU A 180 -17.13 -11.08 -2.85
N ASN A 181 -18.41 -11.38 -2.63
CA ASN A 181 -18.89 -12.70 -2.24
C ASN A 181 -19.17 -13.55 -3.49
N ARG A 182 -18.59 -14.74 -3.52
CA ARG A 182 -18.84 -15.75 -4.54
C ARG A 182 -19.06 -17.12 -3.90
N TYR A 183 -20.06 -17.86 -4.37
CA TYR A 183 -20.37 -19.23 -3.90
C TYR A 183 -20.60 -19.38 -2.39
N GLY A 184 -21.09 -18.32 -1.71
CA GLY A 184 -21.35 -18.35 -0.28
C GLY A 184 -20.17 -17.92 0.59
N ASP A 185 -19.01 -17.68 -0.01
CA ASP A 185 -17.85 -17.14 0.69
C ASP A 185 -18.08 -15.67 1.06
N LYS A 186 -18.06 -15.38 2.36
CA LYS A 186 -18.37 -14.06 2.92
C LYS A 186 -17.07 -13.37 3.34
N PRO A 187 -16.49 -12.48 2.52
CA PRO A 187 -15.36 -11.70 2.99
C PRO A 187 -15.81 -10.84 4.17
N HIS A 188 -14.93 -10.65 5.14
CA HIS A 188 -15.24 -9.94 6.38
C HIS A 188 -14.10 -8.96 6.75
N PRO A 189 -13.77 -7.99 5.88
CA PRO A 189 -12.82 -6.94 6.24
C PRO A 189 -13.26 -6.16 7.47
N ARG A 190 -12.28 -5.70 8.25
CA ARG A 190 -12.46 -4.71 9.30
C ARG A 190 -11.70 -3.45 8.92
N VAL A 191 -12.41 -2.35 8.71
CA VAL A 191 -11.85 -1.09 8.24
C VAL A 191 -12.16 -0.04 9.30
N ASN A 192 -11.19 0.29 10.16
CA ASN A 192 -11.46 1.22 11.26
C ASN A 192 -10.37 2.29 11.35
N ASN A 193 -10.71 3.48 11.83
CA ASN A 193 -9.74 4.57 12.01
C ASN A 193 -9.04 4.96 10.69
N CYS A 194 -9.69 4.75 9.55
CA CYS A 194 -9.16 5.00 8.22
C CYS A 194 -9.83 6.22 7.59
N SER A 195 -9.26 6.71 6.48
CA SER A 195 -9.85 7.76 5.64
C SER A 195 -10.15 7.20 4.25
N LEU A 196 -11.42 7.19 3.85
CA LEU A 196 -11.87 6.70 2.54
C LEU A 196 -12.61 7.83 1.83
N TYR A 197 -11.99 8.47 0.84
CA TYR A 197 -12.58 9.65 0.19
C TYR A 197 -12.06 9.87 -1.22
N SER A 198 -12.79 10.65 -2.02
CA SER A 198 -12.39 11.00 -3.40
C SER A 198 -12.14 9.78 -4.30
N ASN A 199 -12.73 8.63 -3.99
CA ASN A 199 -12.79 7.52 -4.94
C ASN A 199 -13.93 7.79 -5.92
N SER A 200 -13.68 7.69 -7.23
CA SER A 200 -14.55 8.31 -8.24
C SER A 200 -15.88 7.59 -8.48
N GLU A 201 -16.00 6.33 -8.04
CA GLU A 201 -17.25 5.55 -8.10
C GLU A 201 -17.79 5.31 -6.69
N TYR A 202 -17.05 4.59 -5.84
CA TYR A 202 -17.44 4.30 -4.46
C TYR A 202 -16.21 4.25 -3.54
N ASN A 203 -16.37 4.69 -2.30
CA ASN A 203 -15.40 4.47 -1.23
C ASN A 203 -15.42 3.01 -0.78
N TYR A 204 -16.60 2.40 -0.74
CA TYR A 204 -16.80 1.01 -0.35
C TYR A 204 -17.84 0.37 -1.28
N TYR A 205 -17.47 -0.70 -1.99
CA TYR A 205 -18.30 -1.34 -3.00
C TYR A 205 -18.43 -2.84 -2.74
N LEU A 206 -19.66 -3.32 -2.63
CA LEU A 206 -19.94 -4.74 -2.39
C LEU A 206 -20.49 -5.40 -3.65
N ILE A 207 -19.92 -6.56 -3.99
CA ILE A 207 -20.35 -7.39 -5.12
C ILE A 207 -20.78 -8.75 -4.61
N ARG A 208 -21.82 -9.31 -5.20
CA ARG A 208 -22.34 -10.61 -4.82
C ARG A 208 -22.79 -11.42 -6.02
N THR A 209 -22.50 -12.71 -6.03
CA THR A 209 -22.99 -13.65 -7.07
C THR A 209 -23.90 -14.77 -6.54
N GLY A 210 -24.30 -14.77 -5.25
CA GLY A 210 -25.12 -15.82 -4.61
C GLY A 210 -25.93 -15.30 -3.41
N ASN A 211 -26.81 -16.09 -2.77
CA ASN A 211 -27.96 -15.52 -2.06
C ASN A 211 -27.78 -14.95 -0.62
N ASP A 212 -26.66 -15.18 0.08
CA ASP A 212 -26.70 -15.22 1.55
C ASP A 212 -25.75 -14.26 2.31
N TRP A 213 -25.44 -13.05 1.83
CA TRP A 213 -24.49 -12.14 2.53
C TRP A 213 -25.15 -11.05 3.40
N ASN A 214 -26.47 -10.91 3.40
CA ASN A 214 -27.18 -9.84 4.11
C ASN A 214 -27.30 -10.02 5.64
N THR A 215 -26.86 -11.14 6.19
CA THR A 215 -26.90 -11.42 7.65
C THR A 215 -25.61 -11.04 8.37
N THR A 216 -24.58 -10.61 7.63
CA THR A 216 -23.30 -10.18 8.18
C THR A 216 -23.22 -8.67 8.16
N ILE A 217 -22.79 -8.04 9.25
CA ILE A 217 -22.49 -6.61 9.27
C ILE A 217 -20.99 -6.45 9.06
N LEU A 218 -20.58 -5.63 8.09
CA LEU A 218 -19.17 -5.31 7.86
C LEU A 218 -18.77 -4.10 8.71
N ASP A 219 -17.71 -4.25 9.52
CA ASP A 219 -17.24 -3.20 10.42
C ASP A 219 -16.41 -2.16 9.66
N ALA A 220 -17.00 -0.99 9.43
CA ALA A 220 -16.38 0.17 8.81
C ALA A 220 -16.47 1.43 9.69
N ARG A 221 -16.50 1.25 11.01
CA ARG A 221 -16.71 2.34 11.98
C ARG A 221 -15.46 3.19 12.19
N ASN A 222 -15.63 4.38 12.74
CA ASN A 222 -14.53 5.29 13.09
C ASN A 222 -13.69 5.71 11.87
N ASN A 223 -14.32 5.84 10.71
CA ASN A 223 -13.64 6.27 9.49
C ASN A 223 -14.02 7.71 9.12
N TRP A 224 -13.09 8.41 8.47
CA TRP A 224 -13.38 9.65 7.75
C TRP A 224 -13.78 9.33 6.32
N TRP A 225 -14.92 9.84 5.86
CA TRP A 225 -15.46 9.52 4.53
C TRP A 225 -15.36 10.68 3.52
N GLY A 226 -14.67 11.76 3.90
CA GLY A 226 -14.61 13.02 3.15
C GLY A 226 -15.67 14.05 3.56
N THR A 227 -16.60 13.66 4.44
CA THR A 227 -17.69 14.50 4.96
C THR A 227 -18.21 13.93 6.28
N VAL A 228 -18.91 14.75 7.07
CA VAL A 228 -19.66 14.35 8.27
C VAL A 228 -21.16 14.18 8.01
N ASP A 229 -21.64 14.44 6.80
CA ASP A 229 -23.05 14.27 6.46
C ASP A 229 -23.36 12.80 6.15
N PRO A 230 -24.14 12.09 6.99
CA PRO A 230 -24.38 10.66 6.83
C PRO A 230 -25.09 10.29 5.52
N ASP A 231 -25.92 11.18 4.96
CA ASP A 231 -26.59 10.93 3.69
C ASP A 231 -25.57 10.99 2.54
N THR A 232 -24.67 11.98 2.57
CA THR A 232 -23.56 12.03 1.61
C THR A 232 -22.63 10.82 1.77
N ILE A 233 -22.29 10.39 3.00
CA ILE A 233 -21.47 9.19 3.23
C ILE A 233 -22.15 7.97 2.61
N ALA A 234 -23.45 7.80 2.85
CA ALA A 234 -24.25 6.71 2.32
C ALA A 234 -24.14 6.58 0.81
N THR A 235 -24.18 7.69 0.06
CA THR A 235 -24.05 7.65 -1.41
C THR A 235 -22.70 7.14 -1.93
N THR A 236 -21.67 7.11 -1.08
CA THR A 236 -20.32 6.62 -1.44
C THR A 236 -20.09 5.15 -1.08
N ILE A 237 -21.11 4.48 -0.51
CA ILE A 237 -21.06 3.09 -0.05
C ILE A 237 -22.15 2.31 -0.79
N TYR A 238 -21.79 1.29 -1.56
CA TYR A 238 -22.75 0.38 -2.18
C TYR A 238 -22.97 -0.87 -1.32
N ASP A 239 -24.10 -0.94 -0.63
CA ASP A 239 -24.38 -1.98 0.38
C ASP A 239 -25.84 -2.47 0.42
N TYR A 240 -26.28 -3.00 1.56
CA TYR A 240 -27.67 -3.43 1.80
C TYR A 240 -28.73 -2.39 1.40
N ARG A 241 -28.44 -1.10 1.55
CA ARG A 241 -29.38 -0.01 1.20
C ARG A 241 -29.63 0.06 -0.31
N ASP A 242 -28.62 -0.25 -1.10
CA ASP A 242 -28.69 -0.29 -2.55
C ASP A 242 -29.21 -1.64 -3.06
N GLN A 243 -28.81 -2.74 -2.41
CA GLN A 243 -29.29 -4.08 -2.69
C GLN A 243 -29.46 -4.88 -1.38
N SER A 244 -30.70 -5.20 -1.01
CA SER A 244 -31.09 -5.85 0.26
C SER A 244 -30.53 -7.26 0.52
N ASN A 245 -29.69 -7.74 -0.38
CA ASN A 245 -29.09 -9.06 -0.38
C ASN A 245 -27.56 -9.00 -0.19
N LEU A 246 -26.99 -7.79 -0.11
CA LEU A 246 -25.64 -7.44 0.33
C LEU A 246 -25.63 -7.23 1.86
N PRO A 247 -24.48 -7.34 2.52
CA PRO A 247 -24.36 -6.99 3.94
C PRO A 247 -24.51 -5.47 4.13
N PRO A 248 -25.08 -5.01 5.25
CA PRO A 248 -24.91 -3.62 5.66
C PRO A 248 -23.45 -3.35 6.01
N VAL A 249 -22.96 -2.18 5.60
CA VAL A 249 -21.67 -1.64 6.05
C VAL A 249 -21.95 -0.72 7.23
N ASP A 250 -21.43 -1.04 8.41
CA ASP A 250 -21.54 -0.17 9.58
C ASP A 250 -20.47 0.92 9.52
N PHE A 251 -20.85 2.10 9.01
CA PHE A 251 -20.01 3.28 8.94
C PHE A 251 -20.25 4.28 10.09
N SER A 252 -20.89 3.83 11.17
CA SER A 252 -21.17 4.68 12.33
C SER A 252 -19.89 5.17 13.02
N LEU A 253 -20.05 6.15 13.92
CA LEU A 253 -18.93 6.80 14.62
C LEU A 253 -17.93 7.45 13.64
N PHE A 254 -18.39 7.95 12.49
CA PHE A 254 -17.51 8.63 11.53
C PHE A 254 -16.85 9.87 12.16
N LEU A 255 -15.60 10.12 11.74
CA LEU A 255 -14.70 11.14 12.32
C LEU A 255 -14.94 12.54 11.77
#